data_AF-A0A544U7D2-F1
#
_entry.id   AF-A0A544U7D2-F1
#
_cell.length_a   1.000
_cell.length_b   1.000
_cell.length_c   1.000
_cell.angle_alpha   90.00
_cell.angle_beta   90.00
_cell.angle_gamma   90.00
#
_symmetry.space_group_name_H-M   'P 1'
#
loop_
_entity.id
_entity.type
_entity.pdbx_description
1 polymer ?
#
loop_
_entity_poly.entity_id
_entity_poly.type
_entity_poly.pdbx_seq_one_letter_code
_entity_poly.pdbx_strand_id
1 'polypeptide(L)'
;MTFKQWLKQYVNDDSPIGDLARDNELDPYFPNTNSYNKMYDYLLSQNASYLCLQSFEKAWHLYKNGGIKMSFKNWLVNSSDYSKYGWLTVDIENDKTFPNTNNYFEMFNYLVKNNAGEMSKRLFKEAWEEYNN
;
A
#
# COMPACT_ATOMS: atom_id res chain seq x y z
N MET A 1 1.44 21.30 2.51
CA MET A 1 1.51 20.39 3.67
C MET A 1 2.54 19.32 3.38
N THR A 2 3.54 19.13 4.25
CA THR A 2 4.52 18.03 4.13
C THR A 2 3.94 16.70 4.59
N PHE A 3 4.58 15.57 4.25
CA PHE A 3 4.18 14.26 4.79
C PHE A 3 4.24 14.25 6.31
N LYS A 4 5.32 14.78 6.91
CA LYS A 4 5.44 14.94 8.38
C LYS A 4 4.27 15.72 8.97
N GLN A 5 3.85 16.81 8.31
CA GLN A 5 2.69 17.60 8.76
C GLN A 5 1.36 16.85 8.59
N TRP A 6 1.17 16.13 7.48
CA TRP A 6 -0.03 15.33 7.23
C TRP A 6 -0.14 14.16 8.22
N LEU A 7 0.98 13.54 8.58
CA LEU A 7 1.02 12.38 9.46
C LEU A 7 0.52 12.71 10.89
N LYS A 8 0.66 13.97 11.32
CA LYS A 8 0.23 14.43 12.65
C LYS A 8 -1.26 14.20 12.95
N GLN A 9 -2.11 14.07 11.93
CA GLN A 9 -3.54 13.81 12.17
C GLN A 9 -3.79 12.40 12.72
N TYR A 10 -2.83 11.47 12.59
CA TYR A 10 -2.95 10.06 12.98
C TYR A 10 -2.29 9.75 14.33
N VAL A 11 -1.74 10.73 15.06
CA VAL A 11 -0.96 10.47 16.31
C VAL A 11 -1.77 9.75 17.39
N ASN A 12 -3.10 9.90 17.39
CA ASN A 12 -4.00 9.26 18.35
C ASN A 12 -4.62 7.96 17.82
N ASP A 13 -4.30 7.54 16.58
CA ASP A 13 -4.90 6.37 15.98
C ASP A 13 -4.19 5.09 16.45
N ASP A 14 -4.97 4.08 16.81
CA ASP A 14 -4.48 2.73 17.15
C ASP A 14 -4.33 1.91 15.86
N SER A 15 -3.32 2.26 15.06
CA SER A 15 -3.02 1.63 13.78
C SER A 15 -1.52 1.73 13.45
N PRO A 16 -0.99 0.96 12.50
CA PRO A 16 0.41 1.08 12.09
C PRO A 16 0.80 2.48 11.59
N ILE A 17 -0.16 3.23 10.99
CA ILE A 17 0.07 4.62 10.59
C ILE A 17 0.13 5.54 11.81
N GLY A 18 -0.67 5.26 12.84
CA GLY A 18 -0.64 5.99 14.10
C GLY A 18 0.63 5.73 14.91
N ASP A 19 1.15 4.50 14.91
CA ASP A 19 2.46 4.18 15.46
C ASP A 19 3.56 4.99 14.75
N LEU A 20 3.60 4.95 13.42
CA LEU A 20 4.53 5.75 12.62
C LEU A 20 4.39 7.26 12.91
N ALA A 21 3.16 7.74 13.16
CA ALA A 21 2.91 9.14 13.48
C ALA A 21 3.50 9.54 14.83
N ARG A 22 3.31 8.72 15.87
CA ARG A 22 3.87 8.95 17.21
C ARG A 22 5.40 8.90 17.19
N ASP A 23 5.97 7.90 16.54
CA ASP A 23 7.42 7.76 16.41
C ASP A 23 8.04 8.99 15.75
N ASN A 24 7.45 9.46 14.64
CA ASN A 24 7.94 10.63 13.91
C ASN A 24 7.67 11.97 14.61
N GLU A 25 6.69 12.03 15.53
CA GLU A 25 6.45 13.20 16.37
C GLU A 25 7.51 13.34 17.45
N LEU A 26 7.94 12.22 18.03
CA LEU A 26 9.03 12.16 19.01
C LEU A 26 10.42 12.31 18.38
N ASP A 27 10.56 12.08 17.07
CA ASP A 27 11.81 12.25 16.32
C ASP A 27 11.99 13.68 15.77
N PRO A 28 12.85 14.51 16.40
CA PRO A 28 13.11 15.87 15.93
C PRO A 28 13.88 15.89 14.59
N TYR A 29 14.60 14.82 14.25
CA TYR A 29 15.41 14.71 13.03
C TYR A 29 14.62 14.12 11.86
N PHE A 30 13.43 13.57 12.09
CA PHE A 30 12.59 13.03 11.02
C PHE A 30 12.38 14.07 9.90
N PRO A 31 12.72 13.77 8.64
CA PRO A 31 12.78 14.75 7.56
C PRO A 31 11.45 15.50 7.34
N ASN A 32 11.51 16.82 7.43
CA ASN A 32 10.38 17.67 7.06
C ASN A 32 10.45 18.03 5.57
N THR A 33 10.14 17.07 4.70
CA THR A 33 10.24 17.22 3.23
C THR A 33 9.01 16.65 2.51
N ASN A 34 8.99 16.77 1.18
CA ASN A 34 7.99 16.16 0.27
C ASN A 34 8.62 15.10 -0.64
N SER A 35 9.82 14.62 -0.30
CA SER A 35 10.53 13.62 -1.07
C SER A 35 10.39 12.24 -0.42
N TYR A 36 9.81 11.30 -1.17
CA TYR A 36 9.71 9.89 -0.78
C TYR A 36 11.09 9.32 -0.46
N ASN A 37 12.01 9.42 -1.42
CA ASN A 37 13.37 8.87 -1.30
C ASN A 37 14.07 9.40 -0.05
N LYS A 38 14.04 10.71 0.22
CA LYS A 38 14.67 11.27 1.42
C LYS A 38 14.12 10.71 2.74
N MET A 39 12.82 10.39 2.79
CA MET A 39 12.22 9.80 3.98
C MET A 39 12.50 8.30 4.06
N TYR A 40 12.41 7.59 2.94
CA TYR A 40 12.73 6.17 2.87
C TYR A 40 14.20 5.89 3.23
N ASP A 41 15.13 6.66 2.66
CA ASP A 41 16.56 6.59 2.96
C ASP A 41 16.83 6.92 4.45
N TYR A 42 16.09 7.88 5.01
CA TYR A 42 16.17 8.18 6.44
C TYR A 42 15.73 6.99 7.29
N LEU A 43 14.55 6.40 7.01
CA LEU A 43 14.06 5.23 7.75
C LEU A 43 15.04 4.05 7.65
N LEU A 44 15.60 3.79 6.47
CA LEU A 44 16.66 2.79 6.30
C LEU A 44 17.90 3.12 7.16
N SER A 45 18.33 4.38 7.20
CA SER A 45 19.48 4.81 8.02
C SER A 45 19.24 4.63 9.52
N GLN A 46 17.98 4.64 9.96
CA GLN A 46 17.57 4.36 11.34
C GLN A 46 17.37 2.87 11.63
N ASN A 47 17.72 1.97 10.69
CA ASN A 47 17.45 0.53 10.77
C ASN A 47 15.95 0.22 10.98
N ALA A 48 15.06 0.99 10.32
CA ALA A 48 13.63 0.73 10.37
C ALA A 48 13.32 -0.72 9.97
N SER A 49 12.42 -1.35 10.72
CA SER A 49 11.99 -2.71 10.43
C SER A 49 11.24 -2.76 9.09
N TYR A 50 11.20 -3.95 8.47
CA TYR A 50 10.42 -4.16 7.25
C TYR A 50 8.96 -3.72 7.41
N LEU A 51 8.33 -4.02 8.55
CA LEU A 51 6.95 -3.62 8.85
C LEU A 51 6.79 -2.08 8.95
N CYS A 52 7.79 -1.38 9.48
CA CYS A 52 7.81 0.08 9.51
C CYS A 52 7.90 0.67 8.10
N LEU A 53 8.76 0.12 7.24
CA LEU A 53 8.89 0.53 5.84
C LEU A 53 7.59 0.30 5.06
N GLN A 54 6.93 -0.84 5.24
CA GLN A 54 5.61 -1.10 4.65
C GLN A 54 4.54 -0.13 5.15
N SER A 55 4.55 0.20 6.44
CA SER A 55 3.61 1.17 7.02
C SER A 55 3.85 2.58 6.46
N PHE A 56 5.12 2.96 6.27
CA PHE A 56 5.51 4.20 5.60
C PHE A 56 5.04 4.23 4.14
N GLU A 57 5.23 3.17 3.36
CA GLU A 57 4.74 3.07 1.98
C GLU A 57 3.22 3.26 1.90
N LYS A 58 2.47 2.53 2.74
CA LYS A 58 1.00 2.67 2.85
C LYS A 58 0.60 4.12 3.18
N ALA A 59 1.23 4.72 4.20
CA ALA A 59 0.97 6.09 4.62
C ALA A 59 1.31 7.11 3.52
N TRP A 60 2.44 6.95 2.83
CA TRP A 60 2.89 7.84 1.77
C TRP A 60 1.93 7.85 0.58
N HIS A 61 1.41 6.69 0.20
CA HIS A 61 0.41 6.58 -0.84
C HIS A 61 -0.90 7.30 -0.49
N LEU A 62 -1.38 7.17 0.76
CA LEU A 62 -2.54 7.92 1.24
C LEU A 62 -2.27 9.43 1.17
N TYR A 63 -1.12 9.88 1.67
CA TYR A 63 -0.72 11.29 1.61
C TYR A 63 -0.73 11.84 0.18
N LYS A 64 -0.13 11.13 -0.78
CA LYS A 64 -0.06 11.55 -2.19
C LYS A 64 -1.42 11.60 -2.88
N ASN A 65 -2.36 10.77 -2.45
CA ASN A 65 -3.72 10.71 -2.97
C ASN A 65 -4.73 11.55 -2.16
N GLY A 66 -4.27 12.45 -1.28
CA GLY A 66 -5.16 13.33 -0.51
C GLY A 66 -5.98 12.60 0.56
N GLY A 67 -5.46 11.51 1.13
CA GLY A 67 -6.15 10.65 2.08
C GLY A 67 -7.03 9.58 1.44
N ILE A 68 -7.09 9.51 0.11
CA ILE A 68 -7.88 8.50 -0.60
C ILE A 68 -7.07 7.19 -0.67
N LYS A 69 -7.66 6.10 -0.16
CA LYS A 69 -7.11 4.75 -0.29
C LYS A 69 -6.93 4.41 -1.77
N MET A 70 -5.71 4.01 -2.14
CA MET A 70 -5.36 3.59 -3.50
C MET A 70 -6.30 2.47 -3.96
N SER A 71 -6.67 2.40 -5.25
CA SER A 71 -7.45 1.25 -5.71
C SER A 71 -6.70 -0.06 -5.54
N PHE A 72 -7.42 -1.16 -5.30
CA PHE A 72 -6.82 -2.47 -5.15
C PHE A 72 -5.93 -2.84 -6.34
N LYS A 73 -6.39 -2.57 -7.58
CA LYS A 73 -5.59 -2.81 -8.79
C LYS A 73 -4.24 -2.09 -8.71
N ASN A 74 -4.25 -0.80 -8.36
CA ASN A 74 -3.02 -0.03 -8.26
C ASN A 74 -2.15 -0.52 -7.10
N TRP A 75 -2.74 -0.87 -5.95
CA TRP A 75 -1.99 -1.45 -4.83
C TRP A 75 -1.33 -2.77 -5.21
N LEU A 76 -2.04 -3.66 -5.90
CA LEU A 76 -1.53 -4.95 -6.33
C LEU A 76 -0.38 -4.81 -7.34
N VAL A 77 -0.47 -3.86 -8.25
CA VAL A 77 0.59 -3.58 -9.24
C VAL A 77 1.82 -2.92 -8.60
N ASN A 78 1.63 -2.12 -7.56
CA ASN A 78 2.72 -1.48 -6.81
C ASN A 78 3.15 -2.28 -5.57
N SER A 79 2.58 -3.46 -5.33
CA SER A 79 2.92 -4.29 -4.18
C SER A 79 4.39 -4.70 -4.27
N SER A 80 5.15 -4.39 -3.22
CA SER A 80 6.59 -4.68 -3.13
C SER A 80 6.91 -6.17 -3.19
N ASP A 81 5.95 -7.04 -2.87
CA ASP A 81 6.14 -8.49 -2.90
C ASP A 81 5.79 -9.10 -4.27
N TYR A 82 6.65 -8.82 -5.24
CA TYR A 82 6.63 -9.48 -6.55
C TYR A 82 6.80 -11.00 -6.43
N SER A 83 7.40 -11.51 -5.35
CA SER A 83 7.62 -12.94 -5.17
C SER A 83 6.33 -13.72 -4.88
N LYS A 84 5.37 -13.06 -4.22
CA LYS A 84 4.08 -13.65 -3.84
C LYS A 84 2.99 -13.41 -4.89
N TYR A 85 2.89 -12.20 -5.43
CA TYR A 85 1.81 -11.82 -6.34
C TYR A 85 2.23 -11.57 -7.79
N GLY A 86 3.52 -11.69 -8.13
CA GLY A 86 4.08 -11.25 -9.41
C GLY A 86 3.33 -11.76 -10.65
N TRP A 87 2.99 -13.05 -10.72
CA TRP A 87 2.21 -13.59 -11.85
C TRP A 87 0.81 -12.98 -11.96
N LEU A 88 0.10 -12.87 -10.83
CA LEU A 88 -1.22 -12.25 -10.77
C LEU A 88 -1.15 -10.76 -11.16
N THR A 89 -0.12 -10.06 -10.69
CA THR A 89 0.13 -8.65 -11.00
C THR A 89 0.35 -8.44 -12.50
N VAL A 90 1.22 -9.26 -13.12
CA VAL A 90 1.49 -9.19 -14.56
C VAL A 90 0.23 -9.47 -15.39
N ASP A 91 -0.57 -10.47 -15.00
CA ASP A 91 -1.83 -10.78 -15.68
C ASP A 91 -2.82 -9.60 -15.61
N ILE A 92 -3.01 -9.02 -14.43
CA ILE A 92 -3.94 -7.89 -14.20
C ILE A 92 -3.46 -6.58 -14.82
N GLU A 93 -2.14 -6.36 -14.88
CA GLU A 93 -1.54 -5.18 -15.52
C GLU A 93 -1.71 -5.24 -17.04
N ASN A 94 -1.51 -6.42 -17.64
CA ASN A 94 -1.68 -6.63 -19.08
C ASN A 94 -3.16 -6.67 -19.50
N ASP A 95 -4.06 -7.08 -18.61
CA ASP A 95 -5.49 -7.06 -18.86
C ASP A 95 -6.09 -5.64 -18.70
N LYS A 96 -6.17 -4.94 -19.84
CA LYS A 96 -6.79 -3.61 -19.93
C LYS A 96 -8.29 -3.60 -19.64
N THR A 97 -8.95 -4.75 -19.67
CA THR A 97 -10.39 -4.91 -19.41
C THR A 97 -10.69 -5.33 -17.98
N PHE A 98 -9.66 -5.70 -17.20
CA PHE A 98 -9.82 -6.00 -15.78
C PHE A 98 -10.40 -4.80 -15.01
N PRO A 99 -11.50 -4.98 -14.25
CA PRO A 99 -12.16 -3.87 -13.56
C PRO A 99 -11.21 -3.18 -12.58
N ASN A 100 -11.05 -1.86 -12.72
CA ASN A 100 -10.32 -1.04 -11.77
C ASN A 100 -11.28 -0.46 -10.72
N THR A 101 -11.96 -1.36 -9.99
CA THR A 101 -12.91 -0.97 -8.96
C THR A 101 -12.38 -1.40 -7.59
N ASN A 102 -12.92 -0.82 -6.52
CA ASN A 102 -12.65 -1.26 -5.15
C ASN A 102 -13.77 -2.21 -4.66
N ASN A 103 -14.30 -3.05 -5.55
CA ASN A 103 -15.34 -4.02 -5.25
C ASN A 103 -14.82 -5.45 -5.50
N TYR A 104 -14.62 -6.20 -4.42
CA TYR A 104 -14.15 -7.59 -4.49
C TYR A 104 -15.02 -8.46 -5.41
N PHE A 105 -16.34 -8.41 -5.26
CA PHE A 105 -17.24 -9.28 -6.00
C PHE A 105 -17.21 -9.01 -7.49
N GLU A 106 -17.14 -7.75 -7.90
CA GLU A 106 -17.05 -7.36 -9.32
C GLU A 106 -15.77 -7.92 -9.96
N MET A 107 -14.63 -7.65 -9.34
CA MET A 107 -13.33 -8.10 -9.85
C MET A 107 -13.16 -9.62 -9.79
N PHE A 108 -13.61 -10.26 -8.70
CA PHE A 108 -13.54 -11.71 -8.57
C PHE A 108 -14.47 -12.41 -9.58
N ASN A 109 -15.68 -11.88 -9.79
CA ASN A 109 -16.58 -12.39 -10.82
C ASN A 109 -16.00 -12.22 -12.22
N TYR A 110 -15.22 -11.16 -12.48
CA TYR A 110 -14.49 -11.01 -13.73
C TYR A 110 -13.47 -12.15 -13.93
N LEU A 111 -12.69 -12.49 -12.88
CA LEU A 111 -11.76 -13.63 -12.94
C LEU A 111 -12.48 -14.95 -13.22
N VAL A 112 -13.63 -15.18 -12.56
CA VAL A 112 -14.46 -16.39 -12.79
C VAL A 112 -15.00 -16.42 -14.22
N LYS A 113 -15.54 -15.32 -14.73
CA LYS A 113 -16.10 -15.23 -16.09
C LYS A 113 -15.06 -15.44 -17.19
N ASN A 114 -13.81 -15.05 -16.94
CA ASN A 114 -12.70 -15.23 -17.88
C ASN A 114 -11.91 -16.52 -17.66
N ASN A 115 -12.45 -17.48 -16.90
CA ASN A 115 -11.81 -18.78 -16.61
C ASN A 115 -10.39 -18.66 -16.04
N ALA A 116 -10.15 -17.65 -15.18
CA ALA A 116 -8.87 -17.56 -14.46
C ALA A 116 -8.62 -18.85 -13.65
N GLY A 117 -7.37 -19.29 -13.63
CA GLY A 117 -6.97 -20.51 -12.91
C GLY A 117 -7.25 -20.41 -11.40
N GLU A 118 -7.45 -21.57 -10.75
CA GLU A 118 -7.70 -21.63 -9.30
C GLU A 118 -6.62 -20.94 -8.47
N MET A 119 -5.36 -21.05 -8.90
CA MET A 119 -4.24 -20.37 -8.25
C MET A 119 -4.38 -18.85 -8.31
N SER A 120 -4.69 -18.27 -9.48
CA SER A 120 -4.87 -16.82 -9.65
C SER A 120 -6.05 -16.32 -8.82
N LYS A 121 -7.16 -17.07 -8.78
CA LYS A 121 -8.32 -16.74 -7.93
C LYS A 121 -7.97 -16.78 -6.43
N ARG A 122 -7.19 -17.76 -5.99
CA ARG A 122 -6.73 -17.87 -4.60
C ARG A 122 -5.81 -16.70 -4.23
N LEU A 123 -4.78 -16.44 -5.03
CA LEU A 123 -3.85 -15.33 -4.83
C LEU A 123 -4.58 -13.98 -4.85
N PHE A 124 -5.59 -13.81 -5.70
CA PHE A 124 -6.40 -12.60 -5.72
C PHE A 124 -7.14 -12.38 -4.40
N LYS A 125 -7.70 -13.46 -3.83
CA LYS A 125 -8.37 -13.38 -2.53
C LYS A 125 -7.39 -13.03 -1.41
N GLU A 126 -6.23 -13.69 -1.36
CA GLU A 126 -5.17 -13.41 -0.37
C GLU A 126 -4.70 -11.95 -0.48
N ALA A 127 -4.44 -11.49 -1.71
CA ALA A 127 -4.06 -10.11 -1.99
C ALA A 127 -5.13 -9.12 -1.54
N TRP A 128 -6.41 -9.42 -1.77
CA TRP A 128 -7.52 -8.56 -1.35
C TRP A 128 -7.65 -8.46 0.17
N GLU A 129 -7.44 -9.56 0.89
CA GLU A 129 -7.42 -9.56 2.35
C GLU A 129 -6.25 -8.70 2.87
N GLU A 130 -5.07 -8.85 2.28
CA GLU A 130 -3.87 -8.06 2.63
C GLU A 130 -4.04 -6.56 2.34
N TYR A 131 -4.70 -6.20 1.24
CA TYR A 131 -5.03 -4.81 0.91
C TYR A 131 -6.00 -4.17 1.92
N ASN A 132 -6.83 -4.95 2.61
CA ASN A 132 -7.81 -4.46 3.57
C ASN A 132 -7.34 -4.51 5.03
N ASN A 133 -6.17 -5.11 5.29
CA ASN A 133 -5.48 -5.09 6.57
C ASN A 133 -4.49 -3.91 6.67
#